data_AF-A0A1C7W0W3-F1
#
_entry.id   AF-A0A1C7W0W3-F1
#
_cell.length_a   1.000
_cell.length_b   1.000
_cell.length_c   1.000
_cell.angle_alpha   90.00
_cell.angle_beta   90.00
_cell.angle_gamma   90.00
#
_symmetry.space_group_name_H-M   'P 1'
#
loop_
_entity.id
_entity.type
_entity.pdbx_description
1 polymer ?
#
loop_
_entity_poly.entity_id
_entity_poly.type
_entity_poly.pdbx_seq_one_letter_code
_entity_poly.pdbx_strand_id
1 'polypeptide(L)'
;MKKLPLNVLYRLYKAEVGDTIDNTYVRLTGGWMTNDDRSVDNNGLLQIGPIYQFAFKDLSDGQYYQTSQAAKDVIVPDSFGYSVVRYKEPFSDPSNYPLSVNTCQYSTIAVSVAEYTEALEP
;
A
#
# COMPACT_ATOMS: atom_id res chain seq x y z
N MET A 1 -16.85 8.68 2.46
CA MET A 1 -16.50 7.26 2.72
C MET A 1 -17.30 6.39 1.77
N LYS A 2 -16.70 5.37 1.16
CA LYS A 2 -17.37 4.44 0.21
C LYS A 2 -17.07 3.01 0.64
N LYS A 3 -18.00 2.07 0.47
CA LYS A 3 -17.76 0.65 0.74
C LYS A 3 -17.43 -0.05 -0.57
N LEU A 4 -16.32 -0.80 -0.60
CA LEU A 4 -15.94 -1.57 -1.77
C LEU A 4 -15.91 -3.08 -1.46
N PRO A 5 -16.31 -3.92 -2.43
CA PRO A 5 -16.14 -5.36 -2.34
C PRO A 5 -14.67 -5.78 -2.18
N LEU A 6 -14.45 -6.91 -1.53
CA LEU A 6 -13.12 -7.52 -1.35
C LEU A 6 -12.38 -7.72 -2.66
N ASN A 7 -13.02 -8.34 -3.64
CA ASN A 7 -12.41 -8.63 -4.92
C ASN A 7 -11.92 -7.37 -5.65
N VAL A 8 -12.61 -6.24 -5.50
CA VAL A 8 -12.20 -4.95 -6.08
C VAL A 8 -10.93 -4.44 -5.38
N LEU A 9 -10.92 -4.42 -4.04
CA LEU A 9 -9.74 -3.97 -3.28
C LEU A 9 -8.53 -4.87 -3.50
N TYR A 10 -8.73 -6.19 -3.58
CA TYR A 10 -7.66 -7.14 -3.86
C TYR A 10 -7.05 -6.92 -5.25
N ARG A 11 -7.89 -6.71 -6.27
CA ARG A 11 -7.41 -6.42 -7.63
C ARG A 11 -6.68 -5.08 -7.69
N LEU A 12 -7.16 -4.05 -7.00
CA LEU A 12 -6.44 -2.77 -6.87
C LEU A 12 -5.10 -2.95 -6.15
N TYR A 13 -5.03 -3.76 -5.11
CA TYR A 13 -3.77 -4.09 -4.44
C TYR A 13 -2.75 -4.76 -5.39
N LYS A 14 -3.21 -5.67 -6.26
CA LYS A 14 -2.36 -6.39 -7.22
C LYS A 14 -1.99 -5.58 -8.47
N ALA A 15 -2.70 -4.51 -8.77
CA ALA A 15 -2.50 -3.73 -9.98
C ALA A 15 -1.32 -2.75 -9.86
N GLU A 16 -0.68 -2.47 -10.99
CA GLU A 16 0.38 -1.48 -11.09
C GLU A 16 -0.19 -0.06 -11.06
N VAL A 17 0.65 0.92 -10.70
CA VAL A 17 0.24 2.33 -10.74
C VAL A 17 -0.08 2.74 -12.18
N GLY A 18 -1.26 3.31 -12.39
CA GLY A 18 -1.80 3.67 -13.71
C GLY A 18 -2.80 2.65 -14.26
N ASP A 19 -2.82 1.42 -13.74
CA ASP A 19 -3.77 0.40 -14.18
C ASP A 19 -5.21 0.81 -13.91
N THR A 20 -6.06 0.50 -14.88
CA THR A 20 -7.51 0.66 -14.76
C THR A 20 -8.18 -0.69 -14.56
N ILE A 21 -8.99 -0.80 -13.51
CA ILE A 21 -9.73 -2.00 -13.15
C ILE A 21 -11.21 -1.78 -13.44
N ASP A 22 -11.81 -2.73 -14.18
CA ASP A 22 -13.23 -2.74 -14.54
C ASP A 22 -13.71 -1.44 -15.18
N ASN A 23 -12.82 -0.72 -15.90
CA ASN A 23 -13.08 0.61 -16.47
C ASN A 23 -13.61 1.64 -15.46
N THR A 24 -13.42 1.39 -14.15
CA THR A 24 -14.05 2.15 -13.08
C THR A 24 -13.01 2.70 -12.12
N TYR A 25 -11.94 1.96 -11.82
CA TYR A 25 -10.97 2.34 -10.80
C TYR A 25 -9.57 2.46 -11.37
N VAL A 26 -8.88 3.57 -11.11
CA VAL A 26 -7.48 3.77 -11.53
C VAL A 26 -6.57 3.71 -10.32
N ARG A 27 -5.57 2.84 -10.36
CA ARG A 27 -4.54 2.71 -9.34
C ARG A 27 -3.61 3.92 -9.36
N LEU A 28 -3.42 4.61 -8.23
CA LEU A 28 -2.61 5.85 -8.20
C LEU A 28 -1.26 5.71 -7.49
N THR A 29 -1.25 5.11 -6.29
CA THR A 29 -0.02 4.91 -5.52
C THR A 29 -0.23 3.90 -4.41
N GLY A 30 0.77 3.12 -4.05
CA GLY A 30 0.77 2.45 -2.76
C GLY A 30 2.02 1.62 -2.53
N GLY A 31 2.08 1.09 -1.33
CA GLY A 31 3.26 0.40 -0.86
C GLY A 31 3.11 -0.03 0.58
N TRP A 32 4.12 -0.77 1.01
CA TRP A 32 4.30 -1.14 2.39
C TRP A 32 4.90 0.04 3.15
N MET A 33 4.32 0.28 4.32
CA MET A 33 4.81 1.21 5.30
C MET A 33 4.94 0.48 6.63
N THR A 34 5.76 0.98 7.52
CA THR A 34 5.81 0.55 8.91
C THR A 34 5.30 1.67 9.80
N ASN A 35 4.81 1.35 10.98
CA ASN A 35 4.68 2.37 12.04
C ASN A 35 6.07 2.98 12.32
N ASP A 36 6.16 4.31 12.42
CA ASP A 36 7.34 5.01 12.96
C ASP A 36 7.22 5.14 14.49
N ASP A 37 6.71 4.10 15.14
CA ASP A 37 6.69 4.02 16.59
C ASP A 37 8.09 3.60 17.04
N ARG A 38 8.78 4.50 17.73
CA ARG A 38 10.13 4.29 18.26
C ARG A 38 10.14 3.95 19.73
N SER A 39 8.98 3.73 20.33
CA SER A 39 8.89 3.24 21.70
C SER A 39 9.48 1.83 21.77
N VAL A 40 10.28 1.61 22.81
CA VAL A 40 10.92 0.32 23.07
C VAL A 40 10.25 -0.33 24.26
N ASP A 41 10.03 -1.63 24.15
CA ASP A 41 9.53 -2.43 25.25
C ASP A 41 10.56 -2.49 26.40
N ASN A 42 10.12 -2.95 27.58
CA ASN A 42 11.00 -3.09 28.76
C ASN A 42 12.20 -4.04 28.54
N ASN A 43 12.18 -4.85 27.48
CA ASN A 43 13.27 -5.72 27.06
C ASN A 43 14.22 -5.08 26.03
N GLY A 44 13.99 -3.81 25.68
CA GLY A 44 14.78 -3.06 24.69
C GLY A 44 14.48 -3.40 23.23
N LEU A 45 13.42 -4.18 22.95
CA LEU A 45 13.00 -4.52 21.60
C LEU A 45 12.06 -3.47 21.02
N LEU A 46 12.13 -3.29 19.70
CA LEU A 46 11.24 -2.42 18.94
C LEU A 46 10.12 -3.25 18.32
N GLN A 47 8.88 -2.80 18.45
CA GLN A 47 7.73 -3.41 17.77
C GLN A 47 7.41 -2.69 16.46
N ILE A 48 7.65 -3.37 15.34
CA ILE A 48 7.32 -2.87 13.99
C ILE A 48 6.11 -3.60 13.42
N GLY A 49 5.06 -2.84 13.10
CA GLY A 49 3.84 -3.29 12.43
C GLY A 49 3.79 -2.81 10.97
N PRO A 50 3.89 -3.71 9.98
CA PRO A 50 3.72 -3.34 8.58
C PRO A 50 2.25 -3.10 8.23
N ILE A 51 2.01 -2.09 7.40
CA ILE A 51 0.70 -1.69 6.89
C ILE A 51 0.86 -1.50 5.38
N TYR A 52 0.01 -2.12 4.58
CA TYR A 52 -0.07 -1.76 3.17
C TYR A 52 -1.11 -0.66 3.00
N GLN A 53 -0.74 0.44 2.34
CA GLN A 53 -1.64 1.55 2.03
C GLN A 53 -1.62 1.85 0.54
N PHE A 54 -2.79 2.23 0.02
CA PHE A 54 -2.87 2.73 -1.33
C PHE A 54 -3.99 3.74 -1.58
N ALA A 55 -3.84 4.51 -2.66
CA ALA A 55 -4.87 5.38 -3.21
C ALA A 55 -5.26 5.01 -4.64
N PHE A 56 -6.50 5.33 -5.01
CA PHE A 56 -7.07 5.10 -6.33
C PHE A 56 -8.09 6.18 -6.67
N LYS A 57 -8.37 6.37 -7.96
CA LYS A 57 -9.46 7.21 -8.46
C LYS A 57 -10.63 6.34 -8.83
N ASP A 58 -11.84 6.73 -8.44
CA ASP A 58 -13.06 6.17 -8.98
C ASP A 58 -13.57 7.07 -10.11
N LEU A 59 -13.71 6.50 -11.31
CA LEU A 59 -14.12 7.21 -12.52
C LEU A 59 -15.64 7.44 -12.57
N SER A 60 -16.42 6.67 -11.82
CA SER A 60 -17.89 6.79 -11.79
C SER A 60 -18.37 8.04 -11.05
N ASP A 61 -17.66 8.44 -9.99
CA ASP A 61 -17.96 9.64 -9.20
C ASP A 61 -16.85 10.71 -9.29
N GLY A 62 -15.73 10.39 -9.94
CA GLY A 62 -14.60 11.29 -10.16
C GLY A 62 -13.72 11.51 -8.93
N GLN A 63 -14.02 10.85 -7.81
CA GLN A 63 -13.36 11.10 -6.52
C GLN A 63 -12.11 10.25 -6.32
N TYR A 64 -11.26 10.72 -5.41
CA TYR A 64 -10.07 10.01 -4.96
C TYR A 64 -10.34 9.34 -3.62
N TYR A 65 -9.86 8.11 -3.50
CA TYR A 65 -10.02 7.30 -2.30
C TYR A 65 -8.69 6.69 -1.87
N GLN A 66 -8.56 6.48 -0.56
CA GLN A 66 -7.46 5.75 0.04
C GLN A 66 -7.97 4.66 0.99
N THR A 67 -7.17 3.62 1.12
CA THR A 67 -7.41 2.54 2.09
C THR A 67 -6.08 1.94 2.53
N SER A 68 -6.13 1.23 3.66
CA SER A 68 -4.97 0.58 4.25
C SER A 68 -5.39 -0.69 4.97
N GLN A 69 -4.49 -1.66 5.04
CA GLN A 69 -4.68 -2.85 5.86
C GLN A 69 -3.38 -3.18 6.58
N ALA A 70 -3.47 -3.29 7.92
CA ALA A 70 -2.38 -3.81 8.74
C ALA A 70 -2.12 -5.27 8.36
N ALA A 71 -0.84 -5.61 8.18
CA ALA A 71 -0.46 -6.98 7.88
C ALA A 71 -0.65 -7.82 9.14
N LYS A 72 -1.21 -9.03 8.96
CA LYS A 72 -1.36 -10.00 10.03
C LYS A 72 -0.18 -10.94 10.00
N ASP A 73 0.60 -10.96 11.08
CA ASP A 73 1.76 -11.81 11.21
C ASP A 73 1.37 -13.28 11.48
N VAL A 74 2.26 -14.18 11.06
CA VAL A 74 2.22 -15.61 11.30
C VAL A 74 3.66 -16.07 11.52
N ILE A 75 3.91 -16.73 12.65
CA ILE A 75 5.21 -17.32 12.94
C ILE A 75 5.25 -18.71 12.30
N VAL A 76 6.19 -18.93 11.39
CA VAL A 76 6.39 -20.21 10.69
C VAL A 76 7.87 -20.56 10.65
N PRO A 77 8.25 -21.85 10.57
CA PRO A 77 9.65 -22.22 10.37
C PRO A 77 10.13 -21.82 8.97
N ASP A 78 11.38 -21.37 8.86
CA ASP A 78 12.09 -21.23 7.58
C ASP A 78 12.67 -22.57 7.10
N SER A 79 13.44 -22.56 6.01
CA SER A 79 14.06 -23.76 5.43
C SER A 79 15.07 -24.44 6.35
N PHE A 80 15.55 -23.76 7.39
CA PHE A 80 16.49 -24.26 8.37
C PHE A 80 15.82 -24.61 9.71
N GLY A 81 14.49 -24.45 9.80
CA GLY A 81 13.71 -24.71 11.02
C GLY A 81 13.68 -23.55 12.02
N TYR A 82 14.24 -22.38 11.69
CA TYR A 82 14.16 -21.21 12.55
C TYR A 82 12.79 -20.55 12.44
N SER A 83 12.24 -20.11 13.56
CA SER A 83 10.99 -19.35 13.57
C SER A 83 11.20 -17.99 12.90
N VAL A 84 10.49 -17.74 11.81
CA VAL A 84 10.47 -16.47 11.10
C VAL A 84 9.07 -15.89 11.07
N VAL A 85 9.00 -14.56 11.08
CA VAL A 85 7.74 -13.83 10.93
C VAL A 85 7.42 -13.71 9.44
N ARG A 86 6.23 -14.16 9.06
CA ARG A 86 5.63 -13.94 7.73
C ARG A 86 4.34 -13.15 7.90
N TYR A 87 3.86 -12.54 6.83
CA TYR A 87 2.62 -11.76 6.87
C TYR A 87 1.60 -12.32 5.87
N LYS A 88 0.33 -12.36 6.29
CA LYS A 88 -0.77 -12.62 5.38
C LYS A 88 -0.86 -11.51 4.34
N GLU A 89 -1.17 -11.91 3.12
CA GLU A 89 -1.38 -10.98 2.02
C GLU A 89 -2.52 -9.98 2.32
N PRO A 90 -2.32 -8.66 2.11
CA PRO A 90 -3.39 -7.67 2.22
C PRO A 90 -4.58 -8.00 1.32
N PHE A 91 -5.75 -7.62 1.80
CA PHE A 91 -7.03 -7.74 1.10
C PHE A 91 -7.26 -9.15 0.53
N SER A 92 -6.86 -10.20 1.26
CA SER A 92 -7.05 -11.60 0.84
C SER A 92 -8.02 -12.40 1.73
N ASP A 93 -8.34 -11.89 2.91
CA ASP A 93 -9.16 -12.57 3.93
C ASP A 93 -10.61 -12.03 3.94
N PRO A 94 -11.62 -12.85 3.62
CA PRO A 94 -13.03 -12.43 3.54
C PRO A 94 -13.67 -12.12 4.90
N SER A 95 -13.02 -12.49 6.02
CA SER A 95 -13.62 -12.34 7.36
C SER A 95 -13.91 -10.88 7.79
N ASN A 96 -13.35 -9.88 7.09
CA ASN A 96 -13.44 -8.46 7.46
C ASN A 96 -14.16 -7.57 6.42
N TYR A 97 -15.05 -8.12 5.59
CA TYR A 97 -15.65 -7.39 4.46
C TYR A 97 -17.15 -7.11 4.57
N PRO A 98 -17.63 -6.00 3.94
CA PRO A 98 -16.93 -5.04 3.07
C PRO A 98 -16.06 -4.01 3.82
N LEU A 99 -14.98 -3.54 3.19
CA LEU A 99 -14.10 -2.52 3.76
C LEU A 99 -14.51 -1.11 3.30
N SER A 100 -14.42 -0.16 4.24
CA SER A 100 -14.62 1.27 3.97
C SER A 100 -13.34 1.89 3.43
N VAL A 101 -13.48 2.68 2.36
CA VAL A 101 -12.44 3.55 1.82
C VAL A 101 -12.76 5.01 2.12
N ASN A 102 -11.72 5.79 2.37
CA ASN A 102 -11.84 7.18 2.76
C ASN A 102 -11.54 8.09 1.57
N THR A 103 -12.36 9.12 1.37
CA THR A 103 -12.06 10.16 0.38
C THR A 103 -10.77 10.87 0.77
N CYS A 104 -9.92 11.17 -0.21
CA CYS A 104 -8.69 11.92 0.01
C CYS A 104 -8.50 12.98 -1.06
N GLN A 105 -7.52 13.87 -0.86
CA GLN A 105 -6.99 14.71 -1.93
C GLN A 105 -5.74 14.02 -2.49
N TYR A 106 -5.61 14.02 -3.81
CA TYR A 106 -4.46 13.43 -4.49
C TYR A 106 -3.80 14.49 -5.37
N SER A 107 -2.48 14.59 -5.29
CA SER A 107 -1.68 15.48 -6.14
C SER A 107 -0.43 14.75 -6.61
N THR A 108 0.00 15.03 -7.83
CA THR A 108 1.25 14.53 -8.40
C THR A 108 2.10 15.73 -8.78
N ILE A 109 3.39 15.67 -8.44
CA ILE A 109 4.38 16.65 -8.87
C ILE A 109 5.30 15.91 -9.84
N ALA A 110 5.35 16.36 -11.10
CA ALA A 110 6.35 15.87 -12.03
C ALA A 110 7.70 16.50 -11.66
N VAL A 111 8.67 15.68 -11.27
CA VAL A 111 10.05 16.13 -11.05
C VAL A 111 10.85 15.77 -12.30
N SER A 112 11.08 16.74 -13.18
CA SER A 112 12.01 16.58 -14.30
C SER A 112 13.45 16.67 -13.79
N VAL A 113 14.23 15.60 -13.96
CA VAL A 113 15.67 15.60 -13.70
C VAL A 113 16.34 16.36 -14.84
N ALA A 114 17.04 17.46 -14.54
CA ALA A 114 17.81 18.21 -15.53
C ALA A 114 19.06 17.40 -15.92
N GLU A 115 19.25 17.16 -17.21
CA GLU A 115 20.50 16.62 -17.76
C GLU A 115 21.57 17.72 -17.77
N TYR A 116 22.68 17.48 -17.07
CA TYR A 116 23.87 18.32 -17.16
C TYR A 116 24.72 17.83 -18.32
N THR A 117 24.79 18.62 -19.40
CA THR A 117 25.83 18.44 -20.41
C THR A 117 27.06 19.22 -19.96
N GLU A 118 28.12 18.52 -19.53
CA GLU A 118 29.44 19.13 -19.40
C GLU A 118 29.89 19.57 -20.81
N ALA A 119 29.88 20.87 -21.06
CA ALA A 119 30.61 21.43 -22.18
C ALA A 119 32.09 21.45 -21.79
N LEU A 120 32.89 20.61 -22.44
CA LEU A 120 34.34 20.75 -22.46
C LEU A 120 34.69 22.10 -23.11
N GLU A 121 35.26 23.03 -22.34
CA GLU A 121 35.90 24.21 -22.92
C GLU A 121 37.22 23.80 -23.63
N PRO A 122 37.58 24.49 -24.73
CA PRO A 122 38.63 24.07 -25.67
C PRO A 122 40.06 24.15 -25.14
#